data_AF-A0AAJ2LMZ1-F1
#
_entry.id   AF-A0AAJ2LMZ1-F1
#
_cell.length_a   1.000
_cell.length_b   1.000
_cell.length_c   1.000
_cell.angle_alpha   90.00
_cell.angle_beta   90.00
_cell.angle_gamma   90.00
#
_symmetry.space_group_name_H-M   'P 1'
#
loop_
_entity.id
_entity.type
_entity.pdbx_description
1 polymer ?
#
loop_
_entity_poly.entity_id
_entity_poly.type
_entity_poly.pdbx_seq_one_letter_code
_entity_poly.pdbx_strand_id
1 'polypeptide(L)'
;MKTAMSTGMPQPRYAAELPSFEWSISMPTVAQMTGSLHIHNFYIGKLRAKQEQLFESDPELAQLLDNVAAILLEHAVELADDIADKEDDDS
;
A
#
# COMPACT_ATOMS: atom_id res chain seq x y z
N MET A 1 40.62 19.86 8.62
CA MET A 1 40.62 18.43 8.24
C MET A 1 39.45 17.75 8.95
N LYS A 2 38.63 17.03 8.19
CA LYS A 2 37.33 16.48 8.63
C LYS A 2 37.52 15.43 9.73
N THR A 3 36.89 15.66 10.88
CA THR A 3 36.64 14.64 11.90
C THR A 3 35.43 13.83 11.45
N ALA A 4 35.61 12.57 11.10
CA ALA A 4 34.50 11.65 10.87
C ALA A 4 33.89 11.29 12.23
N MET A 5 32.73 11.85 12.55
CA MET A 5 31.94 11.39 13.69
C MET A 5 31.09 10.20 13.21
N SER A 6 31.58 9.01 13.53
CA SER A 6 30.82 7.76 13.47
C SER A 6 29.73 7.81 14.55
N THR A 7 28.55 8.31 14.23
CA THR A 7 27.36 8.18 15.07
C THR A 7 26.85 6.75 14.98
N GLY A 8 27.47 5.86 15.75
CA GLY A 8 26.94 4.53 16.01
C GLY A 8 25.63 4.67 16.78
N MET A 9 24.57 4.01 16.28
CA MET A 9 23.32 3.89 17.02
C MET A 9 23.60 3.30 18.41
N PRO A 10 23.09 3.90 19.50
CA PRO A 10 23.32 3.38 20.83
C PRO A 10 22.66 1.99 20.97
N GLN A 11 23.47 0.98 21.27
CA GLN A 11 23.00 -0.36 21.61
C GLN A 11 22.26 -0.30 22.97
N PRO A 12 20.97 -0.69 23.04
CA PRO A 12 20.23 -0.65 24.30
C PRO A 12 20.75 -1.72 25.26
N ARG A 13 21.16 -1.31 26.47
CA ARG A 13 21.70 -2.17 27.55
C ARG A 13 20.66 -3.07 28.25
N TYR A 14 19.61 -3.46 27.54
CA TYR A 14 18.48 -4.23 28.11
C TYR A 14 18.01 -5.35 27.17
N ALA A 15 18.85 -5.80 26.24
CA ALA A 15 18.51 -6.81 25.24
C ALA A 15 18.73 -8.25 25.73
N ALA A 16 18.23 -8.61 26.92
CA ALA A 16 18.36 -9.98 27.44
C ALA A 16 17.04 -10.74 27.61
N GLU A 17 15.88 -10.09 27.70
CA GLU A 17 14.63 -10.81 28.04
C GLU A 17 13.37 -10.21 27.42
N LEU A 18 13.40 -9.88 26.13
CA LEU A 18 12.16 -9.88 25.36
C LEU A 18 12.18 -11.14 24.51
N PRO A 19 11.07 -11.91 24.44
CA PRO A 19 10.96 -12.95 23.44
C PRO A 19 11.35 -12.33 22.10
N SER A 20 12.00 -13.11 21.24
CA SER A 20 12.07 -12.83 19.81
C SER A 20 10.66 -12.88 19.21
N PHE A 21 9.70 -12.11 19.77
CA PHE A 21 8.40 -11.82 19.23
C PHE A 21 8.69 -11.00 18.00
N GLU A 22 9.08 -11.78 17.00
CA GLU A 22 9.19 -11.50 15.62
C GLU A 22 8.49 -10.18 15.32
N TRP A 23 9.29 -9.17 14.99
CA TRP A 23 8.86 -8.15 14.05
C TRP A 23 8.64 -8.78 12.65
N SER A 24 8.13 -10.02 12.59
CA SER A 24 7.37 -10.54 11.48
C SER A 24 6.14 -9.65 11.39
N ILE A 25 6.32 -8.49 10.76
CA ILE A 25 5.34 -8.03 9.80
C ILE A 25 5.14 -9.25 8.91
N SER A 26 4.12 -10.06 9.23
CA SER A 26 3.79 -11.25 8.46
C SER A 26 3.68 -10.76 7.03
N MET A 27 4.59 -11.22 6.16
CA MET A 27 4.49 -10.90 4.75
C MET A 27 3.07 -11.25 4.32
N PRO A 28 2.33 -10.31 3.70
CA PRO A 28 0.95 -10.56 3.34
C PRO A 28 0.91 -11.77 2.41
N THR A 29 -0.05 -12.66 2.66
CA THR A 29 -0.26 -13.82 1.79
C THR A 29 -0.85 -13.36 0.46
N VAL A 30 -0.64 -14.13 -0.61
CA VAL A 30 -1.25 -13.87 -1.92
C VAL A 30 -2.77 -13.70 -1.79
N ALA A 31 -3.44 -14.54 -1.00
CA ALA A 31 -4.87 -14.41 -0.76
C ALA A 31 -5.27 -13.08 -0.10
N GLN A 32 -4.45 -12.57 0.83
CA GLN A 32 -4.67 -11.25 1.45
C GLN A 32 -4.45 -10.12 0.44
N MET A 33 -3.42 -10.21 -0.39
CA MET A 33 -3.11 -9.22 -1.45
C MET A 33 -4.23 -9.20 -2.50
N THR A 34 -4.67 -10.36 -2.99
CA THR A 34 -5.79 -10.49 -3.93
C THR A 34 -7.09 -9.96 -3.34
N GLY A 35 -7.34 -10.20 -2.05
CA GLY A 35 -8.47 -9.63 -1.33
C GLY A 35 -8.43 -8.10 -1.28
N SER A 36 -7.25 -7.52 -1.02
CA SER A 36 -7.04 -6.08 -1.06
C SER A 36 -7.24 -5.51 -2.47
N LEU A 37 -6.72 -6.17 -3.52
CA LEU A 37 -6.89 -5.77 -4.92
C LEU A 37 -8.37 -5.75 -5.32
N HIS A 38 -9.15 -6.73 -4.87
CA HIS A 38 -10.60 -6.75 -5.10
C HIS A 38 -11.30 -5.53 -4.51
N ILE A 39 -10.91 -5.11 -3.30
CA ILE A 39 -11.48 -3.94 -2.62
C ILE A 39 -11.11 -2.64 -3.38
N HIS A 40 -9.87 -2.50 -3.84
CA HIS A 40 -9.45 -1.35 -4.64
C HIS A 40 -10.31 -1.21 -5.90
N ASN A 41 -10.45 -2.30 -6.67
CA ASN A 41 -11.27 -2.32 -7.88
C ASN A 41 -12.75 -1.98 -7.61
N PHE A 42 -13.31 -2.47 -6.50
CA PHE A 42 -14.67 -2.12 -6.08
C PHE A 42 -14.84 -0.62 -5.84
N TYR A 43 -13.92 0.01 -5.10
CA TYR A 43 -14.01 1.44 -4.81
C TYR A 43 -13.73 2.31 -6.04
N ILE A 44 -12.80 1.93 -6.91
CA ILE A 44 -12.57 2.61 -8.20
C ILE A 44 -13.88 2.65 -9.01
N GLY A 45 -14.55 1.50 -9.16
CA GLY A 45 -15.83 1.43 -9.86
C GLY A 45 -16.90 2.32 -9.23
N LYS A 46 -16.99 2.34 -7.89
CA LYS A 46 -17.96 3.17 -7.17
C LYS A 46 -17.67 4.68 -7.31
N LEU A 47 -16.40 5.08 -7.32
CA LEU A 47 -16.00 6.48 -7.48
C LEU A 47 -16.32 6.97 -8.89
N ARG A 48 -16.01 6.18 -9.93
CA ARG A 48 -16.35 6.51 -11.31
C ARG A 48 -17.86 6.62 -11.54
N ALA A 49 -18.64 5.71 -10.99
CA ALA A 49 -20.11 5.80 -11.06
C ALA A 49 -20.66 7.07 -10.37
N LYS A 50 -20.03 7.52 -9.28
CA LYS A 50 -20.41 8.77 -8.60
C LYS A 50 -19.95 10.01 -9.36
N GLN A 51 -18.78 9.97 -9.96
CA GLN A 51 -18.28 11.04 -10.84
C GLN A 51 -19.26 11.29 -11.98
N GLU A 52 -19.72 10.24 -12.69
CA GLU A 52 -20.69 10.36 -13.79
C GLU A 52 -22.01 11.01 -13.33
N GLN A 53 -22.49 10.66 -12.14
CA GLN A 53 -23.71 11.25 -11.56
C GLN A 53 -23.55 12.73 -11.17
N LEU A 54 -22.34 13.12 -10.76
CA LEU A 54 -22.06 14.46 -10.26
C LEU A 54 -21.53 15.40 -11.36
N PHE A 55 -21.17 14.87 -12.53
CA PHE A 55 -20.51 15.64 -13.59
C PHE A 55 -21.28 16.91 -13.99
N GLU A 56 -22.61 16.86 -14.00
CA GLU A 56 -23.46 18.01 -14.35
C GLU A 56 -23.81 18.90 -13.14
N SER A 57 -23.74 18.37 -11.92
CA SER A 57 -24.21 19.05 -10.71
C SER A 57 -23.08 19.70 -9.90
N ASP A 58 -21.94 19.03 -9.81
CA ASP A 58 -20.77 19.44 -9.04
C ASP A 58 -19.48 18.96 -9.74
N PRO A 59 -18.95 19.75 -10.70
CA PRO A 59 -17.79 19.37 -11.49
C PRO A 59 -16.49 19.34 -10.67
N GLU A 60 -16.39 20.15 -9.60
CA GLU A 60 -15.23 20.13 -8.70
C GLU A 60 -15.18 18.81 -7.93
N LEU A 61 -16.31 18.38 -7.36
CA LEU A 61 -16.40 17.10 -6.68
C LEU A 61 -16.19 15.93 -7.66
N ALA A 62 -16.73 16.01 -8.87
CA ALA A 62 -16.49 15.00 -9.90
C ALA A 62 -15.00 14.86 -10.24
N GLN A 63 -14.28 15.97 -10.41
CA GLN A 63 -12.83 15.96 -10.64
C GLN A 63 -12.05 15.37 -9.45
N LEU A 64 -12.46 15.69 -8.22
CA LEU A 64 -11.84 15.10 -7.03
C LEU A 64 -12.02 13.58 -6.98
N LEU A 65 -13.23 13.08 -7.30
CA LEU A 65 -13.50 11.64 -7.35
C LEU A 65 -12.68 10.94 -8.43
N ASP A 66 -12.48 11.57 -9.58
CA ASP A 66 -11.62 11.08 -10.66
C ASP A 66 -10.15 10.97 -10.22
N ASN A 67 -9.62 12.01 -9.56
CA ASN A 67 -8.26 12.01 -9.02
C ASN A 67 -8.05 10.89 -7.98
N VAL A 68 -9.01 10.68 -7.08
CA VAL A 68 -8.93 9.59 -6.08
C VAL A 68 -9.01 8.22 -6.76
N ALA A 69 -9.85 8.08 -7.78
CA ALA A 69 -9.93 6.84 -8.55
C ALA A 69 -8.61 6.53 -9.29
N ALA A 70 -7.91 7.56 -9.78
CA ALA A 70 -6.59 7.42 -10.40
C ALA A 70 -5.53 6.93 -9.40
N ILE A 71 -5.46 7.53 -8.19
CA ILE A 71 -4.52 7.09 -7.15
C ILE A 71 -4.80 5.64 -6.72
N LEU A 72 -6.08 5.28 -6.52
CA LEU A 72 -6.44 3.90 -6.19
C LEU A 72 -6.08 2.93 -7.31
N LEU A 73 -6.14 3.36 -8.57
CA LEU A 73 -5.74 2.55 -9.71
C LEU A 73 -4.23 2.31 -9.74
N GLU A 74 -3.41 3.34 -9.45
CA GLU A 74 -1.96 3.18 -9.31
C GLU A 74 -1.62 2.13 -8.25
N HIS A 75 -2.23 2.23 -7.06
CA HIS A 75 -2.04 1.24 -5.99
C HIS A 75 -2.52 -0.16 -6.39
N ALA A 76 -3.62 -0.26 -7.16
CA ALA A 76 -4.13 -1.53 -7.63
C ALA A 76 -3.19 -2.19 -8.66
N VAL A 77 -2.53 -1.39 -9.49
CA VAL A 77 -1.53 -1.87 -10.45
C VAL A 77 -0.28 -2.35 -9.73
N GLU A 78 0.29 -1.55 -8.83
CA GLU A 78 1.45 -1.95 -8.03
C GLU A 78 1.18 -3.24 -7.24
N LEU A 79 0.00 -3.35 -6.62
CA LEU A 79 -0.39 -4.54 -5.88
C LEU A 79 -0.59 -5.76 -6.80
N ALA A 80 -1.03 -5.57 -8.04
CA ALA A 80 -1.14 -6.66 -9.01
C ALA A 80 0.23 -7.17 -9.47
N ASP A 81 1.19 -6.26 -9.67
CA ASP A 81 2.58 -6.59 -9.97
C ASP A 81 3.21 -7.36 -8.80
N ASP A 82 3.04 -6.89 -7.56
CA ASP A 82 3.53 -7.58 -6.36
C ASP A 82 2.91 -8.99 -6.19
N ILE A 83 1.66 -9.20 -6.61
CA ILE A 83 1.02 -10.52 -6.62
C ILE A 83 1.68 -11.41 -7.66
N ALA A 84 1.89 -10.91 -8.89
CA ALA A 84 2.50 -11.67 -9.98
C ALA A 84 3.93 -12.12 -9.61
N ASP A 85 4.74 -11.20 -9.08
CA ASP A 85 6.10 -11.50 -8.61
C ASP A 85 6.10 -12.60 -7.54
N LYS A 86 5.09 -12.60 -6.66
CA LYS A 86 4.97 -13.57 -5.57
C LYS A 86 4.44 -14.94 -6.03
N GLU A 87 3.54 -14.97 -7.01
CA GLU A 87 3.02 -16.20 -7.60
C GLU A 87 4.09 -16.90 -8.49
N ASP A 88 4.99 -16.14 -9.11
CA ASP A 88 6.10 -16.67 -9.92
C ASP A 88 7.23 -17.30 -9.06
N ASP A 89 7.48 -16.79 -7.85
CA ASP A 89 8.53 -17.28 -6.93
C ASP A 89 8.15 -18.61 -6.23
N ASP A 90 6.85 -18.97 -6.24
CA ASP A 90 6.30 -20.22 -5.70
C ASP A 90 6.21 -21.36 -6.75
N SER A 91 6.74 -21.17 -7.99
CA SER A 91 6.69 -22.13 -9.11
C SER A 91 7.98 -22.91 -9.38
#